data_AF-A0A0Q9R9T2-F1
#
_entry.id   AF-A0A0Q9R9T2-F1
#
_cell.length_a   1.000
_cell.length_b   1.000
_cell.length_c   1.000
_cell.angle_alpha   90.00
_cell.angle_beta   90.00
_cell.angle_gamma   90.00
#
_symmetry.space_group_name_H-M   'P 1'
#
loop_
_entity.id
_entity.type
_entity.pdbx_description
1 polymer ?
#
loop_
_entity_poly.entity_id
_entity_poly.type
_entity_poly.pdbx_seq_one_letter_code
_entity_poly.pdbx_strand_id
1 'polypeptide(L)'
;MSKMDDLRKMREARYEAAAARAKQSAAGKAAARPAVAPNAAPERAAVKKVESPADEPVATEAPQEEALCGHRNMSGRTCTREQGHSAKSHRYS
;
A
#
# COMPACT_ATOMS: atom_id res chain seq x y z
N MET A 1 33.92 -6.66 16.27
CA MET A 1 33.38 -6.41 14.92
C MET A 1 32.79 -5.02 14.92
N SER A 2 33.14 -4.20 13.93
CA SER A 2 32.55 -2.86 13.83
C SER A 2 31.09 -2.99 13.41
N LYS A 3 30.22 -2.07 13.87
CA LYS A 3 28.83 -1.94 13.38
C LYS A 3 28.76 -1.93 11.84
N MET A 4 29.81 -1.43 11.20
CA MET A 4 29.94 -1.41 9.74
C MET A 4 30.19 -2.79 9.13
N ASP A 5 30.87 -3.68 9.84
CA ASP A 5 31.13 -5.05 9.40
C ASP A 5 29.86 -5.89 9.46
N ASP A 6 29.02 -5.70 10.49
CA ASP A 6 27.73 -6.39 10.60
C ASP A 6 26.78 -5.97 9.47
N LEU A 7 26.74 -4.68 9.14
CA LEU A 7 25.98 -4.17 7.99
C LEU A 7 26.52 -4.65 6.64
N ARG A 8 27.83 -4.88 6.54
CA ARG A 8 28.45 -5.44 5.33
C ARG A 8 28.06 -6.91 5.16
N LYS A 9 28.17 -7.71 6.22
CA LYS A 9 27.75 -9.12 6.24
C LYS A 9 26.28 -9.31 5.86
N MET A 10 25.39 -8.48 6.39
CA MET A 10 23.96 -8.54 6.05
C MET A 10 23.68 -8.19 4.58
N ARG A 11 24.47 -7.28 3.99
CA ARG A 11 24.36 -6.95 2.57
C ARG A 11 24.89 -8.08 1.69
N GLU A 12 26.03 -8.65 2.04
CA GLU A 12 26.65 -9.76 1.31
C GLU A 12 25.73 -10.99 1.31
N ALA A 13 25.17 -11.36 2.47
CA ALA A 13 24.21 -12.46 2.57
C ALA A 13 22.94 -12.23 1.71
N ARG A 14 22.44 -10.99 1.62
CA ARG A 14 21.31 -10.66 0.74
C ARG A 14 21.68 -10.75 -0.74
N TYR A 15 22.87 -10.33 -1.11
CA TYR A 15 23.38 -10.43 -2.48
C TYR A 15 23.55 -11.87 -2.91
N GLU A 16 24.13 -12.71 -2.07
CA GLU A 16 24.30 -14.15 -2.34
C GLU A 16 22.93 -14.84 -2.49
N ALA A 17 21.99 -14.56 -1.60
CA ALA A 17 20.63 -15.10 -1.68
C ALA A 17 19.90 -14.66 -2.96
N ALA A 18 20.04 -13.40 -3.38
CA ALA A 18 19.47 -12.89 -4.62
C ALA A 18 20.12 -13.53 -5.86
N ALA A 19 21.45 -13.67 -5.86
CA ALA A 19 22.18 -14.33 -6.94
C ALA A 19 21.82 -15.81 -7.08
N ALA A 20 21.65 -16.53 -5.96
CA ALA A 20 21.20 -17.92 -5.96
C ALA A 20 19.79 -18.06 -6.55
N ARG A 21 18.85 -17.18 -6.15
CA ARG A 21 17.49 -17.15 -6.71
C ARG A 21 17.50 -16.83 -8.20
N ALA A 22 18.31 -15.86 -8.63
CA ALA A 22 18.42 -15.49 -10.04
C ALA A 22 18.94 -16.66 -10.90
N LYS A 23 19.91 -17.42 -10.39
CA LYS A 23 20.41 -18.64 -11.05
C LYS A 23 19.36 -19.75 -11.09
N GLN A 24 18.60 -19.94 -10.01
CA GLN A 24 17.49 -20.89 -9.97
C GLN A 24 16.35 -20.49 -10.92
N SER A 25 16.03 -19.20 -11.05
CA SER A 25 15.03 -18.70 -12.00
C SER A 25 15.51 -18.70 -13.46
N ALA A 26 16.82 -18.80 -13.70
CA ALA A 26 17.37 -18.96 -15.05
C ALA A 26 17.39 -20.43 -15.50
N ALA A 27 17.42 -21.40 -14.57
CA ALA A 27 17.32 -22.83 -14.85
C ALA A 27 15.87 -23.30 -15.09
N GLY A 28 14.88 -22.54 -14.61
CA GLY A 28 13.50 -22.66 -15.05
C GLY A 28 13.28 -21.81 -16.29
N LYS A 29 12.94 -22.44 -17.41
CA LYS A 29 12.41 -21.78 -18.62
C LYS A 29 11.60 -20.54 -18.22
N ALA A 30 11.87 -19.41 -18.88
CA ALA A 30 11.00 -18.24 -18.87
C ALA A 30 9.55 -18.73 -19.06
N ALA A 31 8.81 -18.82 -17.95
CA ALA A 31 7.38 -19.01 -18.03
C ALA A 31 6.88 -17.73 -18.68
N ALA A 32 6.46 -17.85 -19.94
CA ALA A 32 5.84 -16.76 -20.67
C ALA A 32 4.72 -16.23 -19.77
N ARG A 33 4.94 -15.05 -19.19
CA ARG A 33 3.88 -14.34 -18.48
C ARG A 33 2.79 -14.13 -19.53
N PRO A 34 1.54 -14.55 -19.28
CA PRO A 34 0.48 -14.27 -20.22
C PRO A 34 0.44 -12.75 -20.45
N ALA A 35 0.42 -12.34 -21.72
CA ALA A 35 0.28 -10.94 -22.07
C ALA A 35 -1.02 -10.43 -21.44
N VAL A 36 -0.90 -9.55 -20.45
CA VAL A 36 -2.05 -8.84 -19.91
C VAL A 36 -2.50 -7.89 -21.01
N ALA A 37 -3.70 -8.10 -21.53
CA ALA A 37 -4.32 -7.20 -22.49
C ALA A 37 -4.31 -5.77 -21.92
N PRO A 38 -4.03 -4.73 -22.73
CA PRO A 38 -4.11 -3.36 -22.25
C PRO A 38 -5.56 -3.12 -21.79
N ASN A 39 -5.70 -2.84 -20.50
CA ASN A 39 -6.98 -2.48 -19.92
C ASN A 39 -7.44 -1.20 -20.63
N ALA A 40 -8.55 -1.27 -21.37
CA ALA A 40 -9.11 -0.12 -22.04
C ALA A 40 -9.34 0.96 -20.98
N ALA A 41 -8.71 2.12 -21.17
CA ALA A 41 -8.87 3.24 -20.27
C ALA A 41 -10.36 3.61 -20.21
N PRO A 42 -10.96 3.83 -19.03
CA PRO A 42 -12.32 4.33 -18.97
C PRO A 42 -12.33 5.71 -19.64
N GLU A 43 -13.22 5.89 -20.62
CA GLU A 43 -13.53 7.18 -21.21
C GLU A 43 -13.80 8.18 -20.09
N ARG A 44 -13.02 9.26 -20.08
CA ARG A 44 -13.22 10.37 -19.15
C ARG A 44 -14.54 11.03 -19.51
N ALA A 45 -15.56 10.80 -18.68
CA ALA A 45 -16.78 11.60 -18.72
C ALA A 45 -16.41 13.08 -18.58
N ALA A 46 -16.90 13.89 -19.52
CA ALA A 46 -16.64 15.31 -19.57
C ALA A 46 -17.14 15.99 -18.29
N VAL A 47 -16.23 16.62 -17.55
CA VAL A 47 -16.54 17.40 -16.36
C VAL A 47 -17.29 18.66 -16.80
N LYS A 48 -18.58 18.74 -16.50
CA LYS A 48 -19.33 20.00 -16.57
C LYS A 48 -18.75 20.95 -15.52
N LYS A 49 -18.33 22.12 -15.99
CA LYS A 49 -17.94 23.27 -15.18
C LYS A 49 -19.12 23.66 -14.30
N VAL A 50 -18.99 23.50 -13.00
CA VAL A 50 -19.90 24.08 -12.01
C VAL A 50 -19.17 25.27 -11.40
N GLU A 51 -19.79 26.44 -11.57
CA GLU A 51 -19.42 27.69 -10.91
C GLU A 51 -19.30 27.51 -9.40
N SER A 52 -18.24 28.08 -8.83
CA SER A 52 -18.08 28.24 -7.38
C SER A 52 -19.23 29.04 -6.78
N PRO A 53 -19.62 28.71 -5.55
CA PRO A 53 -19.88 29.74 -4.56
C PRO A 53 -18.81 29.67 -3.47
N ALA A 54 -18.19 30.82 -3.23
CA ALA A 54 -17.50 31.07 -1.98
C ALA A 54 -18.53 30.99 -0.84
N ASP A 55 -18.28 30.16 0.16
CA ASP A 55 -18.77 30.34 1.53
C ASP A 55 -18.06 29.29 2.43
N GLU A 56 -17.00 29.73 3.12
CA GLU A 56 -16.77 29.30 4.50
C GLU A 56 -17.60 30.24 5.39
N PRO A 57 -18.06 29.86 6.61
CA PRO A 57 -17.48 28.83 7.48
C PRO A 57 -18.52 27.98 8.26
N VAL A 58 -18.35 26.66 8.38
CA VAL A 58 -18.98 25.93 9.50
C VAL A 58 -18.09 24.77 9.94
N ALA A 59 -17.41 24.98 11.07
CA ALA A 59 -17.04 23.91 11.98
C ALA A 59 -18.32 23.13 12.33
N THR A 60 -18.58 22.06 11.60
CA THR A 60 -19.69 21.16 11.87
C THR A 60 -19.14 20.04 12.73
N GLU A 61 -19.24 20.23 14.04
CA GLU A 61 -19.24 19.12 14.99
C GLU A 61 -20.41 18.19 14.63
N ALA A 62 -20.10 17.06 14.02
CA ALA A 62 -21.00 15.92 13.83
C ALA A 62 -20.28 14.65 14.35
N PRO A 63 -21.03 13.69 14.88
CA PRO A 63 -20.71 12.99 16.13
C PRO A 63 -19.38 12.22 16.02
N GLN A 64 -18.47 12.48 16.95
CA GLN A 64 -17.25 11.70 17.15
C GLN A 64 -17.54 10.34 17.81
N GLU A 65 -18.61 9.66 17.41
CA GLU A 65 -19.04 8.46 18.12
C GLU A 65 -18.49 7.16 17.53
N GLU A 66 -18.03 7.11 16.26
CA GLU A 66 -17.48 5.87 15.66
C GLU A 66 -16.80 6.13 14.31
N ALA A 67 -15.91 7.12 14.24
CA ALA A 67 -15.20 7.37 13.00
C ALA A 67 -14.28 6.16 12.71
N LEU A 68 -14.42 5.50 11.55
CA LEU A 68 -13.59 4.35 11.16
C LEU A 68 -12.28 4.80 10.46
N CYS A 69 -11.18 4.10 10.74
CA CYS A 69 -9.81 4.34 10.30
C CYS A 69 -9.63 4.44 8.77
N GLY A 70 -10.49 3.79 7.98
CA GLY A 70 -10.61 4.06 6.54
C GLY A 70 -9.45 3.59 5.65
N HIS A 71 -8.37 3.03 6.19
CA HIS A 71 -7.24 2.52 5.40
C HIS A 71 -7.63 1.26 4.60
N ARG A 72 -7.06 1.07 3.42
CA ARG A 72 -7.24 -0.14 2.59
C ARG A 72 -6.11 -1.14 2.80
N ASN A 73 -6.44 -2.43 2.86
CA ASN A 73 -5.45 -3.50 2.82
C ASN A 73 -5.00 -3.81 1.37
N MET A 74 -3.97 -4.66 1.22
CA MET A 74 -3.46 -5.08 -0.10
C MET A 74 -4.52 -5.79 -0.96
N SER A 75 -5.56 -6.36 -0.33
CA SER A 75 -6.69 -7.00 -1.01
C SER A 75 -7.84 -6.02 -1.33
N GLY A 76 -7.63 -4.72 -1.15
CA GLY A 76 -8.59 -3.65 -1.47
C GLY A 76 -9.74 -3.47 -0.47
N ARG A 77 -9.77 -4.21 0.64
CA ARG A 77 -10.80 -4.08 1.68
C ARG A 77 -10.48 -2.90 2.61
N THR A 78 -11.50 -2.14 2.98
CA THR A 78 -11.40 -1.01 3.91
C THR A 78 -11.40 -1.49 5.37
N CYS A 79 -10.57 -0.86 6.19
CA CYS A 79 -10.48 -1.11 7.63
C CYS A 79 -11.70 -0.50 8.31
N THR A 80 -12.52 -1.33 8.95
CA THR A 80 -13.72 -0.93 9.70
C THR A 80 -13.44 -0.83 11.20
N ARG A 81 -12.23 -0.43 11.57
CA ARG A 81 -11.81 -0.29 12.97
C ARG A 81 -11.76 1.20 13.31
N GLU A 82 -11.92 1.59 14.57
CA GLU A 82 -11.98 3.01 15.00
C GLU A 82 -10.78 3.89 14.61
N GLN A 83 -10.99 5.17 14.33
CA GLN A 83 -9.98 6.14 13.93
C GLN A 83 -8.89 6.26 15.01
N GLY A 84 -7.64 6.32 14.55
CA GLY A 84 -6.48 6.49 15.44
C GLY A 84 -6.33 5.36 16.45
N HIS A 85 -6.15 4.11 15.99
CA HIS A 85 -5.81 2.90 16.78
C HIS A 85 -4.60 3.10 17.73
N SER A 86 -4.72 3.96 18.73
CA SER A 86 -3.70 4.40 19.67
C SER A 86 -3.69 3.50 20.90
N ALA A 87 -4.86 2.94 21.25
CA ALA A 87 -4.93 1.77 22.10
C ALA A 87 -4.27 0.61 21.36
N LYS A 88 -3.13 0.13 21.88
CA LYS A 88 -2.43 -1.08 21.46
C LYS A 88 -3.39 -2.25 21.58
N SER A 89 -4.23 -2.40 20.58
CA SER A 89 -5.22 -3.44 20.47
C SER A 89 -4.50 -4.64 19.89
N HIS A 90 -3.62 -5.19 20.75
CA HIS A 90 -3.35 -6.60 20.83
C HIS A 90 -4.71 -7.27 20.77
N ARG A 91 -5.00 -7.92 19.64
CA ARG A 91 -6.36 -8.35 19.31
C ARG A 91 -6.94 -9.30 20.37
N TYR A 92 -6.06 -9.90 21.16
CA TYR A 92 -6.13 -10.28 22.58
C TYR A 92 -4.72 -9.99 23.12
N SER A 93 -4.52 -9.67 24.41
CA SER A 93 -3.25 -9.22 25.04
C SER A 93 -1.90 -9.59 24.39
#